data_AF-V7I5K5-F1
#
_entry.id   AF-V7I5K5-F1
#
_cell.length_a   1.000
_cell.length_b   1.000
_cell.length_c   1.000
_cell.angle_alpha   90.00
_cell.angle_beta   90.00
_cell.angle_gamma   90.00
#
_symmetry.space_group_name_H-M   'P 1'
#
loop_
_entity.id
_entity.type
_entity.pdbx_description
1 polymer ?
#
loop_
_entity_poly.entity_id
_entity_poly.type
_entity_poly.pdbx_seq_one_letter_code
_entity_poly.pdbx_strand_id
1 'polypeptide(L)'
;MKVPNEDLIKLYGEMWLIRLFEKRLSDLFAKGVLPGFIHLGIGQEAFMAGTHYNIKPGDSVGTSHREHGLLLGLGISPNALMAELYGKATGSNKGKGGSMHACSPKNGALGCNGILGDAQTIINGYAFSHKFRNDGNIAITIFGDGAANRGDVHEGMNLASVLNLPTVFIIVNNGYGISMSSKDSSNIQDLSARAQSYGMPGISADGNDVLAVIEATGEAFKRTREGGGPCVLEFKTYRHQGHFEGDPVTYRPKEELEMWLKKDPIKRLEAIILEKGIAAPEKLLEVKNEQIAVIDAAQKFAEESPYPDISETYTDVYFELEGGALK
;
A
#
# COMPACT_ATOMS: atom_id res chain seq x y z
N MET A 1 5.21 -21.61 0.89
CA MET A 1 6.67 -21.30 0.76
C MET A 1 7.25 -21.09 2.16
N LYS A 2 8.48 -21.55 2.48
CA LYS A 2 9.04 -21.31 3.83
C LYS A 2 9.81 -19.99 3.86
N VAL A 3 9.30 -18.97 4.55
CA VAL A 3 9.99 -17.69 4.75
C VAL A 3 11.23 -17.93 5.63
N PRO A 4 12.43 -17.50 5.21
CA PRO A 4 13.65 -17.62 6.03
C PRO A 4 13.53 -16.88 7.37
N ASN A 5 14.17 -17.41 8.41
CA ASN A 5 14.13 -16.81 9.75
C ASN A 5 14.64 -15.36 9.77
N GLU A 6 15.68 -15.07 8.99
CA GLU A 6 16.22 -13.70 8.85
C GLU A 6 15.20 -12.73 8.23
N ASP A 7 14.39 -13.21 7.29
CA ASP A 7 13.37 -12.40 6.65
C ASP A 7 12.19 -12.12 7.58
N LEU A 8 11.89 -13.02 8.52
CA LEU A 8 10.88 -12.76 9.56
C LEU A 8 11.27 -11.57 10.45
N ILE A 9 12.56 -11.41 10.76
CA ILE A 9 13.06 -10.26 11.51
C ILE A 9 13.00 -8.97 10.68
N LYS A 10 13.34 -9.04 9.38
CA LYS A 10 13.21 -7.90 8.45
C LYS A 10 11.75 -7.46 8.30
N LEU A 11 10.83 -8.40 8.09
CA LEU A 11 9.38 -8.14 8.01
C LEU A 11 8.85 -7.53 9.30
N TYR A 12 9.31 -8.01 10.46
CA TYR A 12 8.96 -7.41 11.74
C TYR A 12 9.45 -5.96 11.85
N GLY A 13 10.68 -5.67 11.41
CA GLY A 13 11.21 -4.31 11.30
C GLY A 13 10.39 -3.44 10.34
N GLU A 14 10.08 -3.94 9.14
CA GLU A 14 9.29 -3.23 8.14
C GLU A 14 7.89 -2.88 8.66
N MET A 15 7.19 -3.82 9.30
CA MET A 15 5.88 -3.55 9.90
C MET A 15 5.97 -2.51 11.03
N TRP A 16 7.05 -2.50 11.82
CA TRP A 16 7.28 -1.43 12.80
C TRP A 16 7.59 -0.09 12.14
N LEU A 17 8.38 -0.07 11.07
CA LEU A 17 8.66 1.14 10.30
C LEU A 17 7.34 1.79 9.84
N ILE A 18 6.45 1.00 9.22
CA ILE A 18 5.13 1.46 8.76
C ILE A 18 4.32 2.02 9.94
N ARG A 19 4.16 1.22 11.01
CA ARG A 19 3.39 1.62 12.20
C ARG A 19 3.89 2.90 12.83
N LEU A 20 5.21 3.05 12.98
CA LEU A 20 5.82 4.20 13.63
C LEU A 20 5.79 5.44 12.73
N PHE A 21 6.00 5.26 11.42
CA PHE A 21 5.85 6.33 10.44
C PHE A 21 4.45 6.92 10.53
N GLU A 22 3.41 6.08 10.44
CA GLU A 22 2.03 6.54 10.48
C GLU A 22 1.60 7.14 11.82
N LYS A 23 2.06 6.59 12.95
CA LYS A 23 1.85 7.21 14.27
C LYS A 23 2.49 8.59 14.34
N ARG A 24 3.68 8.76 13.78
CA ARG A 24 4.34 10.06 13.71
C ARG A 24 3.53 11.05 12.87
N LEU A 25 2.95 10.61 11.76
CA LEU A 25 2.06 11.44 10.95
C LEU A 25 0.81 11.87 11.73
N SER A 26 0.18 10.95 12.46
CA SER A 26 -0.97 11.25 13.35
C SER A 26 -0.60 12.37 14.34
N ASP A 27 0.53 12.23 15.03
CA ASP A 27 0.99 13.21 16.02
C ASP A 27 1.28 14.58 15.38
N LEU A 28 1.89 14.61 14.20
CA LEU A 28 2.22 15.85 13.49
C LEU A 28 0.98 16.53 12.90
N PHE A 29 0.03 15.75 12.42
CA PHE A 29 -1.27 16.25 11.96
C PHE A 29 -2.07 16.88 13.09
N ALA A 30 -2.14 16.21 14.25
CA ALA A 30 -2.81 16.74 15.45
C ALA A 30 -2.19 18.06 15.95
N LYS A 31 -0.89 18.28 15.68
CA LYS A 31 -0.18 19.53 15.97
C LYS A 31 -0.36 20.62 14.89
N GLY A 32 -1.07 20.33 13.80
CA GLY A 32 -1.26 21.25 12.67
C GLY A 32 -0.01 21.44 11.80
N VAL A 33 0.96 20.54 11.87
CA VAL A 33 2.21 20.62 11.10
C VAL A 33 2.01 20.16 9.66
N LEU A 34 1.25 19.08 9.46
CA LEU A 34 1.04 18.48 8.15
C LEU A 34 -0.19 19.08 7.46
N PRO A 35 -0.07 19.53 6.20
CA PRO A 35 -1.22 20.02 5.42
C PRO A 35 -2.07 18.88 4.84
N GLY A 36 -3.32 19.21 4.48
CA GLY A 36 -4.22 18.31 3.75
C GLY A 36 -4.76 17.15 4.58
N PHE A 37 -5.37 16.15 3.93
CA PHE A 37 -5.91 14.97 4.60
C PHE A 37 -4.87 13.84 4.66
N ILE A 38 -4.81 13.14 5.79
CA ILE A 38 -3.94 11.99 5.98
C ILE A 38 -4.78 10.74 6.23
N HIS A 39 -4.49 9.68 5.47
CA HIS A 39 -5.19 8.40 5.56
C HIS A 39 -4.21 7.33 6.05
N LEU A 40 -4.31 6.96 7.32
CA LEU A 40 -3.39 6.02 7.94
C LEU A 40 -3.81 4.56 7.67
N GLY A 41 -2.85 3.72 7.31
CA GLY A 41 -2.92 2.27 7.21
C GLY A 41 -2.72 1.50 8.53
N ILE A 42 -2.75 2.15 9.71
CA ILE A 42 -2.53 1.49 11.00
C ILE A 42 -3.47 0.29 11.15
N GLY A 43 -2.88 -0.88 11.41
CA GLY A 43 -3.57 -2.18 11.49
C GLY A 43 -3.44 -3.04 10.24
N GLN A 44 -2.90 -2.48 9.14
CA GLN A 44 -2.78 -3.14 7.83
C GLN A 44 -1.30 -3.39 7.46
N GLU A 45 -0.39 -3.38 8.44
CA GLU A 45 1.05 -3.45 8.19
C GLU A 45 1.49 -4.79 7.61
N ALA A 46 0.89 -5.90 8.05
CA ALA A 46 1.19 -7.23 7.52
C ALA A 46 0.81 -7.36 6.04
N PHE A 47 -0.32 -6.77 5.63
CA PHE A 47 -0.72 -6.70 4.24
C PHE A 47 0.35 -5.95 3.42
N MET A 48 0.74 -4.76 3.86
CA MET A 48 1.69 -3.92 3.12
C MET A 48 3.08 -4.59 3.01
N ALA A 49 3.65 -5.02 4.13
CA ALA A 49 4.97 -5.67 4.16
C ALA A 49 4.97 -7.02 3.45
N GLY A 50 3.92 -7.84 3.67
CA GLY A 50 3.81 -9.16 3.04
C GLY A 50 3.59 -9.09 1.54
N THR A 51 2.87 -8.07 1.05
CA THR A 51 2.70 -7.84 -0.39
C THR A 51 4.02 -7.40 -1.01
N HIS A 52 4.69 -6.42 -0.39
CA HIS A 52 5.99 -5.93 -0.84
C HIS A 52 7.04 -7.05 -0.96
N TYR A 53 7.08 -8.00 -0.02
CA TYR A 53 8.03 -9.12 -0.02
C TYR A 53 8.14 -9.88 -1.35
N ASN A 54 7.05 -9.99 -2.11
CA ASN A 54 7.03 -10.72 -3.39
C ASN A 54 7.11 -9.82 -4.63
N ILE A 55 7.09 -8.50 -4.48
CA ILE A 55 7.23 -7.55 -5.59
C ILE A 55 8.68 -7.57 -6.08
N LYS A 56 8.87 -7.57 -7.40
CA LYS A 56 10.20 -7.57 -8.02
C LYS A 56 10.51 -6.22 -8.66
N PRO A 57 11.81 -5.85 -8.77
CA PRO A 57 12.20 -4.70 -9.57
C PRO A 57 11.65 -4.80 -11.00
N GLY A 58 10.96 -3.76 -11.46
CA GLY A 58 10.32 -3.71 -12.77
C GLY A 58 8.81 -3.98 -12.75
N ASP A 59 8.26 -4.55 -11.67
CA ASP A 59 6.81 -4.64 -11.49
C ASP A 59 6.21 -3.22 -11.33
N SER A 60 5.03 -3.03 -11.91
CA SER A 60 4.30 -1.76 -11.82
C SER A 60 3.22 -1.85 -10.74
N VAL A 61 3.13 -0.86 -9.85
CA VAL A 61 2.20 -0.86 -8.72
C VAL A 61 1.39 0.44 -8.70
N GLY A 62 0.09 0.30 -8.89
CA GLY A 62 -0.88 1.39 -8.72
C GLY A 62 -1.61 1.25 -7.38
N THR A 63 -1.59 2.30 -6.56
CA THR A 63 -2.03 2.24 -5.16
C THR A 63 -3.24 3.13 -4.88
N SER A 64 -3.88 2.88 -3.74
CA SER A 64 -4.92 3.75 -3.17
C SER A 64 -4.32 4.89 -2.34
N HIS A 65 -5.15 5.73 -1.73
CA HIS A 65 -4.72 6.84 -0.87
C HIS A 65 -4.17 6.43 0.52
N ARG A 66 -4.18 5.14 0.89
CA ARG A 66 -3.83 4.64 2.24
C ARG A 66 -2.63 3.70 2.22
N GLU A 67 -1.55 4.13 1.60
CA GLU A 67 -0.49 3.19 1.20
C GLU A 67 0.92 3.73 1.47
N HIS A 68 1.08 4.64 2.44
CA HIS A 68 2.42 5.13 2.85
C HIS A 68 3.35 3.96 3.16
N GLY A 69 2.84 2.91 3.82
CA GLY A 69 3.63 1.72 4.11
C GLY A 69 4.06 0.94 2.87
N LEU A 70 3.22 0.85 1.82
CA LEU A 70 3.65 0.25 0.54
C LEU A 70 4.70 1.10 -0.16
N LEU A 71 4.57 2.43 -0.12
CA LEU A 71 5.57 3.33 -0.71
C LEU A 71 6.94 3.18 -0.03
N LEU A 72 6.95 3.02 1.30
CA LEU A 72 8.16 2.70 2.08
C LEU A 72 8.73 1.34 1.67
N GLY A 73 7.88 0.30 1.58
CA GLY A 73 8.28 -1.03 1.12
C GLY A 73 8.93 -0.99 -0.27
N LEU A 74 8.28 -0.34 -1.23
CA LEU A 74 8.80 -0.14 -2.60
C LEU A 74 10.08 0.72 -2.66
N GLY A 75 10.64 1.15 -1.53
CA GLY A 75 11.97 1.78 -1.49
C GLY A 75 11.95 3.29 -1.65
N ILE A 76 10.82 3.95 -1.43
CA ILE A 76 10.84 5.40 -1.16
C ILE A 76 11.45 5.60 0.23
N SER A 77 12.46 6.46 0.35
CA SER A 77 13.11 6.67 1.63
C SER A 77 12.14 7.32 2.63
N PRO A 78 12.19 6.94 3.93
CA PRO A 78 11.39 7.60 4.96
C PRO A 78 11.58 9.11 4.98
N ASN A 79 12.81 9.58 4.73
CA ASN A 79 13.15 11.01 4.63
C ASN A 79 12.38 11.71 3.50
N ALA A 80 12.41 11.16 2.28
CA ALA A 80 11.74 11.76 1.13
C ALA A 80 10.21 11.68 1.26
N LEU A 81 9.67 10.58 1.79
CA LEU A 81 8.23 10.46 2.02
C LEU A 81 7.75 11.42 3.11
N MET A 82 8.48 11.54 4.22
CA MET A 82 8.15 12.51 5.28
C MET A 82 8.23 13.95 4.75
N ALA A 83 9.29 14.29 4.01
CA ALA A 83 9.44 15.60 3.37
C ALA A 83 8.30 15.90 2.38
N GLU A 84 7.84 14.90 1.62
CA GLU A 84 6.69 15.03 0.73
C GLU A 84 5.41 15.39 1.51
N LEU A 85 5.18 14.73 2.64
CA LEU A 85 4.03 14.97 3.52
C LEU A 85 4.08 16.34 4.21
N TYR A 86 5.27 16.87 4.46
CA TYR A 86 5.48 18.25 4.92
C TYR A 86 5.34 19.30 3.79
N GLY A 87 5.18 18.89 2.53
CA GLY A 87 5.16 19.81 1.39
C GLY A 87 6.52 20.43 1.07
N LYS A 88 7.62 19.70 1.31
CA LYS A 88 9.00 20.19 1.09
C LYS A 88 9.53 19.84 -0.28
N ALA A 89 10.43 20.68 -0.80
CA ALA A 89 11.05 20.48 -2.12
C ALA A 89 11.87 19.18 -2.23
N THR A 90 12.35 18.67 -1.09
CA THR A 90 13.09 17.40 -0.97
C THR A 90 12.18 16.17 -0.86
N GLY A 91 10.86 16.37 -0.95
CA GLY A 91 9.88 15.30 -1.04
C GLY A 91 10.05 14.44 -2.28
N SER A 92 9.54 13.19 -2.25
CA SER A 92 9.60 12.26 -3.37
C SER A 92 9.03 12.83 -4.69
N ASN A 93 8.13 13.80 -4.58
CA ASN A 93 7.44 14.48 -5.68
C ASN A 93 7.52 16.01 -5.52
N LYS A 94 8.63 16.49 -4.92
CA LYS A 94 8.92 17.92 -4.69
C LYS A 94 7.89 18.65 -3.81
N GLY A 95 7.16 17.92 -2.97
CA GLY A 95 6.13 18.46 -2.09
C GLY A 95 4.80 18.77 -2.78
N LYS A 96 4.61 18.32 -4.03
CA LYS A 96 3.40 18.55 -4.84
C LYS A 96 2.33 17.48 -4.66
N GLY A 97 2.74 16.25 -4.38
CA GLY A 97 1.83 15.10 -4.30
C GLY A 97 1.22 14.91 -2.91
N GLY A 98 1.98 15.23 -1.86
CA GLY A 98 1.55 15.06 -0.48
C GLY A 98 1.07 13.64 -0.17
N SER A 99 0.12 13.54 0.78
CA SER A 99 -0.32 12.24 1.32
C SER A 99 -1.03 11.34 0.32
N MET A 100 -1.81 11.93 -0.60
CA MET A 100 -2.67 11.17 -1.51
C MET A 100 -2.07 10.92 -2.90
N HIS A 101 -0.94 11.53 -3.25
CA HIS A 101 -0.38 11.43 -4.60
C HIS A 101 1.13 11.17 -4.65
N ALA A 102 1.75 10.84 -3.51
CA ALA A 102 3.15 10.42 -3.49
C ALA A 102 3.37 9.22 -4.44
N CYS A 103 4.41 9.29 -5.27
CA CYS A 103 4.75 8.27 -6.25
C CYS A 103 6.25 8.16 -6.49
N SER A 104 6.70 7.04 -7.02
CA SER A 104 8.09 6.80 -7.43
C SER A 104 8.11 5.83 -8.61
N PRO A 105 7.93 6.32 -9.86
CA PRO A 105 7.94 5.47 -11.05
C PRO A 105 9.22 4.66 -11.20
N LYS A 106 10.37 5.19 -10.76
CA LYS A 106 11.66 4.47 -10.74
C LYS A 106 11.64 3.20 -9.87
N ASN A 107 10.77 3.15 -8.88
CA ASN A 107 10.58 2.03 -7.96
C ASN A 107 9.34 1.19 -8.33
N GLY A 108 8.69 1.48 -9.47
CA GLY A 108 7.43 0.83 -9.85
C GLY A 108 6.18 1.41 -9.17
N ALA A 109 6.31 2.34 -8.23
CA ALA A 109 5.18 3.00 -7.58
C ALA A 109 4.61 4.11 -8.49
N LEU A 110 3.56 3.80 -9.24
CA LEU A 110 2.97 4.70 -10.23
C LEU A 110 2.15 5.84 -9.63
N GLY A 111 1.89 5.77 -8.32
CA GLY A 111 1.25 6.80 -7.54
C GLY A 111 -0.13 6.40 -7.04
N CYS A 112 -0.53 7.12 -6.01
CA CYS A 112 -1.83 7.01 -5.39
C CYS A 112 -2.85 7.84 -6.18
N ASN A 113 -3.96 7.21 -6.61
CA ASN A 113 -5.05 7.94 -7.28
C ASN A 113 -6.10 8.39 -6.25
N GLY A 114 -6.44 9.68 -6.25
CA GLY A 114 -7.49 10.25 -5.40
C GLY A 114 -8.89 9.87 -5.87
N ILE A 115 -9.05 9.52 -7.15
CA ILE A 115 -10.31 9.01 -7.69
C ILE A 115 -10.33 7.50 -7.57
N LEU A 116 -11.28 7.00 -6.77
CA LEU A 116 -11.44 5.57 -6.50
C LEU A 116 -11.93 4.84 -7.76
N GLY A 117 -11.26 3.75 -8.13
CA GLY A 117 -11.61 2.91 -9.29
C GLY A 117 -10.71 3.11 -10.51
N ASP A 118 -10.15 4.32 -10.68
CA ASP A 118 -9.40 4.70 -11.88
C ASP A 118 -8.05 3.98 -11.98
N ALA A 119 -7.37 3.75 -10.85
CA ALA A 119 -6.09 3.05 -10.85
C ALA A 119 -6.20 1.62 -11.42
N GLN A 120 -7.36 0.98 -11.28
CA GLN A 120 -7.59 -0.40 -11.73
C GLN A 120 -7.71 -0.51 -13.26
N THR A 121 -8.08 0.57 -13.95
CA THR A 121 -8.08 0.60 -15.42
C THR A 121 -6.71 1.05 -15.94
N ILE A 122 -6.09 2.05 -15.31
CA ILE A 122 -4.76 2.58 -15.70
C ILE A 122 -3.70 1.47 -15.64
N ILE A 123 -3.71 0.64 -14.58
CA ILE A 123 -2.70 -0.41 -14.40
C ILE A 123 -2.68 -1.43 -15.53
N ASN A 124 -3.81 -1.64 -16.22
CA ASN A 124 -3.89 -2.57 -17.36
C ASN A 124 -3.07 -2.07 -18.55
N GLY A 125 -2.88 -0.75 -18.71
CA GLY A 125 -1.97 -0.21 -19.71
C GLY A 125 -0.51 -0.63 -19.44
N TYR A 126 -0.10 -0.63 -18.18
CA TYR A 126 1.21 -1.13 -17.76
C TYR A 126 1.32 -2.64 -17.94
N ALA A 127 0.28 -3.40 -17.56
CA ALA A 127 0.24 -4.84 -17.78
C ALA A 127 0.34 -5.20 -19.26
N PHE A 128 -0.36 -4.47 -20.12
CA PHE A 128 -0.25 -4.60 -21.58
C PHE A 128 1.16 -4.30 -22.06
N SER A 129 1.80 -3.25 -21.56
CA SER A 129 3.20 -2.92 -21.88
C SER A 129 4.17 -4.03 -21.48
N HIS A 130 4.02 -4.61 -20.28
CA HIS A 130 4.82 -5.75 -19.83
C HIS A 130 4.63 -6.97 -20.73
N LYS A 131 3.37 -7.30 -21.05
CA LYS A 131 3.03 -8.39 -21.98
C LYS A 131 3.60 -8.16 -23.38
N PHE A 132 3.45 -6.94 -23.92
CA PHE A 132 3.90 -6.59 -25.26
C PHE A 132 5.43 -6.64 -25.38
N ARG A 133 6.14 -6.15 -24.36
CA ARG A 133 7.62 -6.19 -24.31
C ARG A 133 8.17 -7.55 -23.90
N ASN A 134 7.32 -8.45 -23.41
CA ASN A 134 7.69 -9.76 -22.88
C ASN A 134 8.83 -9.67 -21.83
N ASP A 135 8.71 -8.71 -20.92
CA ASP A 135 9.76 -8.40 -19.92
C ASP A 135 9.63 -9.24 -18.64
N GLY A 136 8.59 -10.06 -18.53
CA GLY A 136 8.34 -10.91 -17.37
C GLY A 136 7.94 -10.15 -16.11
N ASN A 137 7.56 -8.86 -16.22
CA ASN A 137 7.02 -8.09 -15.11
C ASN A 137 5.50 -8.20 -15.03
N ILE A 138 4.93 -7.89 -13.87
CA ILE A 138 3.49 -7.86 -13.65
C ILE A 138 3.05 -6.45 -13.25
N ALA A 139 1.77 -6.15 -13.43
CA ALA A 139 1.16 -4.93 -12.94
C ALA A 139 0.20 -5.24 -11.79
N ILE A 140 0.33 -4.54 -10.68
CA ILE A 140 -0.40 -4.78 -9.44
C ILE A 140 -1.22 -3.53 -9.15
N THR A 141 -2.49 -3.71 -8.78
CA THR A 141 -3.34 -2.62 -8.33
C THR A 141 -3.96 -2.92 -6.98
N ILE A 142 -3.88 -1.96 -6.06
CA ILE A 142 -4.29 -2.11 -4.66
C ILE A 142 -5.37 -1.09 -4.34
N PHE A 143 -6.49 -1.57 -3.79
CA PHE A 143 -7.67 -0.75 -3.52
C PHE A 143 -8.54 -1.30 -2.40
N GLY A 144 -9.33 -0.44 -1.75
CA GLY A 144 -10.20 -0.84 -0.65
C GLY A 144 -11.52 -1.48 -1.09
N ASP A 145 -12.21 -2.10 -0.15
CA ASP A 145 -13.54 -2.72 -0.34
C ASP A 145 -14.60 -1.75 -0.88
N GLY A 146 -14.58 -0.48 -0.45
CA GLY A 146 -15.46 0.54 -1.01
C GLY A 146 -15.19 0.83 -2.50
N ALA A 147 -13.91 0.87 -2.91
CA ALA A 147 -13.53 1.10 -4.31
C ALA A 147 -13.87 -0.10 -5.19
N ALA A 148 -13.91 -1.32 -4.64
CA ALA A 148 -14.27 -2.53 -5.37
C ALA A 148 -15.69 -2.52 -5.94
N ASN A 149 -16.55 -1.59 -5.50
CA ASN A 149 -17.91 -1.41 -6.02
C ASN A 149 -18.00 -0.41 -7.19
N ARG A 150 -16.89 0.19 -7.62
CA ARG A 150 -16.86 1.12 -8.75
C ARG A 150 -16.98 0.38 -10.09
N GLY A 151 -17.74 0.94 -11.02
CA GLY A 151 -17.86 0.41 -12.39
C GLY A 151 -16.51 0.24 -13.08
N ASP A 152 -15.62 1.22 -12.89
CA ASP A 152 -14.26 1.24 -13.43
C ASP A 152 -13.44 0.00 -13.05
N VAL A 153 -13.63 -0.51 -11.83
CA VAL A 153 -12.96 -1.74 -11.36
C VAL A 153 -13.46 -2.96 -12.12
N HIS A 154 -14.78 -3.07 -12.33
CA HIS A 154 -15.39 -4.15 -13.09
C HIS A 154 -14.97 -4.13 -14.57
N GLU A 155 -14.89 -2.94 -15.17
CA GLU A 155 -14.38 -2.74 -16.53
C GLU A 155 -12.90 -3.14 -16.64
N GLY A 156 -12.08 -2.70 -15.68
CA GLY A 156 -10.67 -3.05 -15.59
C GLY A 156 -10.44 -4.56 -15.47
N MET A 157 -11.19 -5.24 -14.59
CA MET A 157 -11.13 -6.70 -14.44
C MET A 157 -11.52 -7.43 -15.73
N ASN A 158 -12.61 -6.99 -16.38
CA ASN A 158 -13.06 -7.59 -17.64
C ASN A 158 -12.01 -7.43 -18.75
N LEU A 159 -11.47 -6.21 -18.93
CA LEU A 159 -10.46 -5.94 -19.94
C LEU A 159 -9.18 -6.76 -19.72
N ALA A 160 -8.70 -6.83 -18.47
CA ALA A 160 -7.53 -7.62 -18.12
C ALA A 160 -7.73 -9.10 -18.49
N SER A 161 -8.92 -9.64 -18.20
CA SER A 161 -9.24 -11.04 -18.47
C SER A 161 -9.29 -11.34 -19.98
N VAL A 162 -10.07 -10.56 -20.74
CA VAL A 162 -10.21 -10.74 -22.20
C VAL A 162 -8.86 -10.66 -22.91
N LEU A 163 -7.99 -9.75 -22.47
CA LEU A 163 -6.66 -9.57 -23.04
C LEU A 163 -5.60 -10.48 -22.43
N ASN A 164 -5.95 -11.34 -21.46
CA ASN A 164 -5.03 -12.19 -20.71
C ASN A 164 -3.78 -11.41 -20.24
N LEU A 165 -4.01 -10.30 -19.52
CA LEU A 165 -2.95 -9.42 -19.05
C LEU A 165 -2.27 -9.94 -17.78
N PRO A 166 -0.98 -9.63 -17.54
CA PRO A 166 -0.29 -9.94 -16.30
C PRO A 166 -0.68 -8.95 -15.18
N THR A 167 -1.98 -8.83 -14.88
CA THR A 167 -2.52 -7.92 -13.86
C THR A 167 -2.93 -8.67 -12.59
N VAL A 168 -2.53 -8.17 -11.42
CA VAL A 168 -3.04 -8.64 -10.12
C VAL A 168 -3.86 -7.55 -9.46
N PHE A 169 -5.14 -7.83 -9.20
CA PHE A 169 -6.04 -6.95 -8.47
C PHE A 169 -6.04 -7.34 -7.00
N ILE A 170 -5.69 -6.42 -6.11
CA ILE A 170 -5.61 -6.67 -4.68
C ILE A 170 -6.62 -5.77 -3.94
N ILE A 171 -7.56 -6.41 -3.26
CA ILE A 171 -8.57 -5.78 -2.44
C ILE A 171 -8.10 -5.80 -0.99
N VAL A 172 -7.89 -4.63 -0.40
CA VAL A 172 -7.61 -4.46 1.03
C VAL A 172 -8.93 -4.21 1.74
N ASN A 173 -9.57 -5.30 2.15
CA ASN A 173 -10.89 -5.25 2.77
C ASN A 173 -10.74 -4.97 4.27
N ASN A 174 -10.91 -3.70 4.65
CA ASN A 174 -10.91 -3.28 6.05
C ASN A 174 -12.34 -3.17 6.62
N GLY A 175 -13.34 -3.56 5.84
CA GLY A 175 -14.74 -3.61 6.20
C GLY A 175 -15.52 -2.33 5.95
N TYR A 176 -14.87 -1.21 5.59
CA TYR A 176 -15.52 0.10 5.49
C TYR A 176 -15.03 1.00 4.33
N GLY A 177 -15.99 1.46 3.52
CA GLY A 177 -15.84 2.62 2.64
C GLY A 177 -16.24 3.91 3.35
N ILE A 178 -15.27 4.62 3.95
CA ILE A 178 -15.53 5.74 4.88
C ILE A 178 -16.38 5.24 6.07
N SER A 179 -17.69 5.53 6.04
CA SER A 179 -18.69 5.13 7.02
C SER A 179 -19.58 3.98 6.55
N MET A 180 -19.55 3.67 5.26
CA MET A 180 -20.37 2.63 4.67
C MET A 180 -19.76 1.26 4.95
N SER A 181 -20.47 0.41 5.67
CA SER A 181 -20.05 -0.97 5.92
C SER A 181 -20.04 -1.77 4.62
N SER A 182 -19.02 -2.63 4.47
CA SER A 182 -18.93 -3.63 3.40
C SER A 182 -20.17 -4.54 3.36
N LYS A 183 -20.73 -4.88 4.52
CA LYS A 183 -21.95 -5.71 4.64
C LYS A 183 -23.20 -5.02 4.09
N ASP A 184 -23.22 -3.69 4.12
CA ASP A 184 -24.35 -2.90 3.64
C ASP A 184 -24.18 -2.50 2.17
N SER A 185 -22.97 -2.64 1.61
CA SER A 185 -22.63 -2.25 0.24
C SER A 185 -22.36 -3.44 -0.69
N SER A 186 -22.28 -4.65 -0.17
CA SER A 186 -22.08 -5.88 -0.96
C SER A 186 -22.80 -7.07 -0.32
N ASN A 187 -23.57 -7.81 -1.12
CA ASN A 187 -24.15 -9.10 -0.73
C ASN A 187 -23.14 -10.27 -0.83
N ILE A 188 -21.97 -10.02 -1.42
CA ILE A 188 -20.89 -11.00 -1.51
C ILE A 188 -20.01 -10.85 -0.27
N GLN A 189 -19.81 -11.96 0.45
CA GLN A 189 -19.00 -12.01 1.67
C GLN A 189 -17.50 -11.82 1.38
N ASP A 190 -17.00 -12.50 0.36
CA ASP A 190 -15.61 -12.46 -0.08
C ASP A 190 -15.54 -11.80 -1.45
N LEU A 191 -15.07 -10.55 -1.50
CA LEU A 191 -15.05 -9.76 -2.73
C LEU A 191 -14.19 -10.41 -3.82
N SER A 192 -13.23 -11.27 -3.45
CA SER A 192 -12.47 -12.09 -4.41
C SER A 192 -13.35 -13.00 -5.26
N ALA A 193 -14.54 -13.40 -4.79
CA ALA A 193 -15.47 -14.24 -5.55
C ALA A 193 -15.96 -13.57 -6.84
N ARG A 194 -15.91 -12.23 -6.92
CA ARG A 194 -16.21 -11.47 -8.15
C ARG A 194 -15.26 -11.82 -9.30
N ALA A 195 -14.06 -12.34 -9.02
CA ALA A 195 -13.12 -12.79 -10.05
C ALA A 195 -13.74 -13.82 -11.01
N GLN A 196 -14.60 -14.70 -10.47
CA GLN A 196 -15.21 -15.79 -11.23
C GLN A 196 -16.09 -15.28 -12.38
N SER A 197 -16.79 -14.15 -12.21
CA SER A 197 -17.63 -13.60 -13.29
C SER A 197 -16.82 -13.08 -14.48
N TYR A 198 -15.51 -12.93 -14.32
CA TYR A 198 -14.57 -12.56 -15.38
C TYR A 198 -13.71 -13.75 -15.84
N GLY A 199 -13.95 -14.96 -15.36
CA GLY A 199 -13.10 -16.12 -15.67
C GLY A 199 -11.70 -16.05 -15.05
N MET A 200 -11.53 -15.28 -13.96
CA MET A 200 -10.27 -15.15 -13.22
C MET A 200 -10.33 -15.93 -11.90
N PRO A 201 -9.19 -16.42 -11.37
CA PRO A 201 -9.13 -16.92 -10.01
C PRO A 201 -9.22 -15.78 -8.99
N GLY A 202 -9.92 -16.04 -7.89
CA GLY A 202 -10.02 -15.16 -6.73
C GLY A 202 -9.58 -15.89 -5.47
N ILE A 203 -8.76 -15.25 -4.64
CA ILE A 203 -8.27 -15.82 -3.37
C ILE A 203 -8.51 -14.79 -2.26
N SER A 204 -9.13 -15.22 -1.16
CA SER A 204 -9.22 -14.41 0.07
C SER A 204 -8.30 -14.98 1.16
N ALA A 205 -7.59 -14.11 1.85
CA ALA A 205 -6.66 -14.46 2.92
C ALA A 205 -6.75 -13.47 4.10
N ASP A 206 -6.19 -13.87 5.23
CA ASP A 206 -6.06 -13.02 6.41
C ASP A 206 -4.97 -11.96 6.18
N GLY A 207 -5.36 -10.70 6.07
CA GLY A 207 -4.45 -9.57 5.84
C GLY A 207 -3.64 -9.17 7.07
N ASN A 208 -3.98 -9.68 8.26
CA ASN A 208 -3.22 -9.48 9.49
C ASN A 208 -2.22 -10.62 9.76
N ASP A 209 -2.18 -11.64 8.89
CA ASP A 209 -1.15 -12.68 8.89
C ASP A 209 -0.16 -12.45 7.74
N VAL A 210 1.01 -11.89 8.05
CA VAL A 210 2.03 -11.61 7.04
C VAL A 210 2.47 -12.85 6.26
N LEU A 211 2.43 -14.05 6.87
CA LEU A 211 2.81 -15.29 6.20
C LEU A 211 1.73 -15.73 5.20
N ALA A 212 0.46 -15.56 5.56
CA ALA A 212 -0.65 -15.81 4.63
C ALA A 212 -0.63 -14.82 3.45
N VAL A 213 -0.30 -13.56 3.71
CA VAL A 213 -0.13 -12.54 2.66
C VAL A 213 1.01 -12.93 1.71
N ILE A 214 2.17 -13.31 2.25
CA ILE A 214 3.34 -13.74 1.45
C ILE A 214 3.02 -14.98 0.63
N GLU A 215 2.29 -15.95 1.19
CA GLU A 215 1.91 -17.15 0.46
C GLU A 215 0.94 -16.83 -0.70
N ALA A 216 -0.14 -16.10 -0.43
CA ALA A 216 -1.13 -15.74 -1.42
C ALA A 216 -0.55 -14.87 -2.55
N THR A 217 0.24 -13.84 -2.19
CA THR A 217 0.91 -13.00 -3.19
C THR A 217 1.98 -13.78 -3.96
N GLY A 218 2.75 -14.63 -3.30
CA GLY A 218 3.79 -15.44 -3.95
C GLY A 218 3.21 -16.37 -5.02
N GLU A 219 2.10 -17.05 -4.73
CA GLU A 219 1.41 -17.90 -5.69
C GLU A 219 0.80 -17.09 -6.84
N ALA A 220 0.03 -16.05 -6.52
CA ALA A 220 -0.64 -15.23 -7.52
C ALA A 220 0.33 -14.50 -8.45
N PHE A 221 1.40 -13.92 -7.90
CA PHE A 221 2.39 -13.18 -8.69
C PHE A 221 3.17 -14.12 -9.58
N LYS A 222 3.56 -15.31 -9.08
CA LYS A 222 4.21 -16.34 -9.89
C LYS A 222 3.31 -16.77 -11.05
N ARG A 223 2.06 -17.14 -10.77
CA ARG A 223 1.09 -17.57 -11.79
C ARG A 223 0.88 -16.51 -12.86
N THR A 224 0.69 -15.26 -12.44
CA THR A 224 0.47 -14.11 -13.34
C THR A 224 1.68 -13.90 -14.25
N ARG A 225 2.88 -14.00 -13.69
CA ARG A 225 4.15 -13.88 -14.41
C ARG A 225 4.41 -15.02 -15.40
N GLU A 226 3.98 -16.23 -15.06
CA GLU A 226 4.08 -17.44 -15.90
C GLU A 226 2.99 -17.51 -16.98
N GLY A 227 2.23 -16.43 -17.22
CA GLY A 227 1.24 -16.35 -18.29
C GLY A 227 -0.12 -16.95 -17.94
N GLY A 228 -0.39 -17.23 -16.66
CA GLY A 228 -1.71 -17.68 -16.21
C GLY A 228 -2.80 -16.62 -16.36
N GLY A 229 -2.45 -15.37 -16.66
CA GLY A 229 -3.41 -14.28 -16.78
C GLY A 229 -3.74 -13.62 -15.45
N PRO A 230 -4.73 -12.71 -15.44
CA PRO A 230 -5.01 -11.89 -14.27
C PRO A 230 -5.69 -12.66 -13.15
N CYS A 231 -5.62 -12.12 -11.94
CA CYS A 231 -6.24 -12.70 -10.75
C CYS A 231 -6.65 -11.64 -9.73
N VAL A 232 -7.50 -12.04 -8.77
CA VAL A 232 -7.91 -11.19 -7.65
C VAL A 232 -7.42 -11.79 -6.33
N LEU A 233 -6.81 -10.96 -5.50
CA LEU A 233 -6.53 -11.25 -4.10
C LEU A 233 -7.40 -10.35 -3.21
N GLU A 234 -7.91 -10.87 -2.11
CA GLU A 234 -8.60 -10.11 -1.07
C GLU A 234 -7.93 -10.37 0.27
N PHE A 235 -7.42 -9.32 0.90
CA PHE A 235 -6.85 -9.38 2.23
C PHE A 235 -7.82 -8.78 3.23
N LYS A 236 -8.35 -9.61 4.13
CA LYS A 236 -9.24 -9.18 5.20
C LYS A 236 -8.40 -8.62 6.34
N THR A 237 -8.54 -7.34 6.60
CA THR A 237 -7.77 -6.61 7.60
C THR A 237 -8.66 -5.60 8.31
N TYR A 238 -8.09 -4.65 9.04
CA TYR A 238 -8.85 -3.61 9.70
C TYR A 238 -8.04 -2.33 9.85
N ARG A 239 -8.70 -1.20 9.59
CA ARG A 239 -8.12 0.12 9.83
C ARG A 239 -8.37 0.50 11.28
N HIS A 240 -7.34 0.60 12.11
CA HIS A 240 -7.51 0.90 13.53
C HIS A 240 -8.03 2.33 13.75
N GLN A 241 -7.58 3.28 12.95
CA GLN A 241 -8.02 4.68 13.00
C GLN A 241 -9.30 4.95 12.18
N GLY A 242 -9.80 6.19 12.27
CA GLY A 242 -10.86 6.69 11.39
C GLY A 242 -10.44 6.73 9.92
N HIS A 243 -11.35 7.13 9.02
CA HIS A 243 -11.09 7.15 7.58
C HIS A 243 -9.89 8.02 7.24
N PHE A 244 -9.85 9.22 7.80
CA PHE A 244 -8.72 10.13 7.78
C PHE A 244 -8.50 10.64 9.21
N GLU A 245 -7.34 11.25 9.45
CA GLU A 245 -7.06 11.87 10.74
C GLU A 245 -8.04 13.00 11.05
N GLY A 246 -8.80 12.86 12.14
CA GLY A 246 -9.89 13.76 12.52
C GLY A 246 -11.30 13.26 12.18
N ASP A 247 -11.45 12.08 11.56
CA ASP A 247 -12.76 11.43 11.43
C ASP A 247 -13.33 11.07 12.82
N PRO A 248 -14.56 11.50 13.18
CA PRO A 248 -15.17 11.23 14.48
C PRO A 248 -15.60 9.76 14.69
N VAL A 249 -15.63 8.94 13.63
CA VAL A 249 -15.93 7.49 13.67
C VAL A 249 -17.26 7.17 14.38
N THR A 250 -18.35 7.82 13.98
CA THR A 250 -19.69 7.62 14.57
C THR A 250 -20.44 6.37 14.06
N TYR A 251 -19.85 5.64 13.11
CA TYR A 251 -20.49 4.58 12.33
C TYR A 251 -19.97 3.16 12.66
N ARG A 252 -18.99 3.05 13.56
CA ARG A 252 -18.27 1.80 13.83
C ARG A 252 -18.42 1.39 15.30
N PRO A 253 -18.89 0.17 15.61
CA PRO A 253 -18.99 -0.31 16.99
C PRO A 253 -17.62 -0.35 17.67
N LYS A 254 -17.57 0.02 18.96
CA LYS A 254 -16.33 0.00 19.74
C LYS A 254 -15.83 -1.42 19.96
N GLU A 255 -16.76 -2.34 20.20
CA GLU A 255 -16.51 -3.75 20.41
C GLU A 255 -15.86 -4.38 19.17
N GLU A 256 -16.25 -3.92 17.97
CA GLU A 256 -15.64 -4.36 16.72
C GLU A 256 -14.16 -3.97 16.66
N LEU A 257 -13.84 -2.70 16.95
CA LEU A 257 -12.45 -2.24 17.01
C LEU A 257 -11.65 -3.02 18.07
N GLU A 258 -12.19 -3.23 19.26
CA GLU A 258 -11.51 -3.98 20.33
C GLU A 258 -11.18 -5.42 19.93
N MET A 259 -12.06 -6.08 19.16
CA MET A 259 -11.78 -7.41 18.62
C MET A 259 -10.63 -7.39 17.62
N TRP A 260 -10.55 -6.38 16.76
CA TRP A 260 -9.49 -6.25 15.77
C TRP A 260 -8.14 -5.82 16.37
N LEU A 261 -8.14 -5.00 17.42
CA LEU A 261 -6.92 -4.64 18.14
C LEU A 261 -6.23 -5.86 18.77
N LYS A 262 -7.00 -6.89 19.16
CA LYS A 262 -6.45 -8.18 19.64
C LYS A 262 -5.80 -9.00 18.52
N LYS A 263 -6.05 -8.67 17.26
CA LYS A 263 -5.49 -9.30 16.06
C LYS A 263 -4.40 -8.43 15.43
N ASP A 264 -3.69 -7.63 16.23
CA ASP A 264 -2.63 -6.75 15.72
C ASP A 264 -1.55 -7.57 14.96
N PRO A 265 -1.27 -7.23 13.70
CA PRO A 265 -0.36 -8.01 12.85
C PRO A 265 1.08 -8.06 13.40
N ILE A 266 1.56 -6.99 14.03
CA ILE A 266 2.90 -6.91 14.61
C ILE A 266 3.01 -7.87 15.79
N LYS A 267 1.99 -7.88 16.66
CA LYS A 267 1.98 -8.78 17.81
C LYS A 267 1.83 -10.25 17.42
N ARG A 268 1.10 -10.52 16.34
CA ARG A 268 1.02 -11.87 15.77
C ARG A 268 2.38 -12.37 15.28
N LEU A 269 3.12 -11.57 14.51
CA LEU A 269 4.46 -11.96 14.03
C LEU A 269 5.47 -12.06 15.17
N GLU A 270 5.41 -11.14 16.15
CA GLU A 270 6.24 -11.16 17.37
C GLU A 270 6.09 -12.51 18.11
N ALA A 271 4.85 -12.96 18.33
CA ALA A 271 4.56 -14.23 18.98
C ALA A 271 5.16 -15.41 18.18
N ILE A 272 5.00 -15.44 16.86
CA ILE A 272 5.57 -16.49 16.00
C ILE A 272 7.10 -16.55 16.11
N ILE A 273 7.77 -15.39 16.13
CA ILE A 273 9.23 -15.32 16.24
C ILE A 273 9.70 -15.87 17.58
N LEU A 274 9.04 -15.49 18.67
CA LEU A 274 9.39 -15.90 20.03
C LEU A 274 9.11 -17.39 20.27
N GLU A 275 7.93 -17.88 19.88
CA GLU A 275 7.52 -19.28 20.03
C GLU A 275 8.46 -20.24 19.27
N LYS A 276 8.96 -19.81 18.10
CA LYS A 276 9.91 -20.60 17.30
C LYS A 276 11.37 -20.44 17.73
N GLY A 277 11.66 -19.60 18.74
CA GLY A 277 13.02 -19.33 19.20
C GLY A 277 13.90 -18.68 18.12
N ILE A 278 13.31 -17.94 17.19
CA ILE A 278 14.04 -17.30 16.08
C ILE A 278 14.88 -16.11 16.57
N ALA A 279 14.34 -15.35 17.53
CA ALA A 279 15.05 -14.26 18.19
C ALA A 279 14.57 -14.11 19.63
N ALA A 280 15.45 -13.59 20.49
CA ALA A 280 15.10 -13.24 21.86
C ALA A 280 14.32 -11.91 21.91
N PRO A 281 13.51 -11.65 22.96
CA PRO A 281 12.78 -10.39 23.13
C PRO A 281 13.65 -9.14 22.99
N GLU A 282 14.89 -9.20 23.47
CA GLU A 282 15.85 -8.09 23.42
C GLU A 282 16.19 -7.70 21.98
N LYS A 283 16.31 -8.68 21.08
CA LYS A 283 16.57 -8.42 19.66
C LYS A 283 15.38 -7.76 18.98
N LEU A 284 14.15 -8.15 19.33
CA LEU A 284 12.94 -7.53 18.79
C LEU A 284 12.75 -6.10 19.29
N LEU A 285 13.15 -5.83 20.53
CA LEU A 285 13.19 -4.47 21.05
C LEU A 285 14.23 -3.61 20.31
N GLU A 286 15.42 -4.16 20.04
CA GLU A 286 16.46 -3.49 19.25
C GLU A 286 15.94 -3.12 17.85
N VAL A 287 15.36 -4.08 17.13
CA VAL A 287 14.79 -3.85 15.78
C VAL A 287 13.75 -2.74 15.79
N LYS A 288 12.86 -2.73 16.80
CA LYS A 288 11.87 -1.64 16.95
C LYS A 288 12.56 -0.29 17.20
N ASN A 289 13.57 -0.25 18.06
CA ASN A 289 14.30 0.98 18.39
C ASN A 289 15.08 1.54 17.19
N GLU A 290 15.63 0.68 16.33
CA GLU A 290 16.22 1.08 15.06
C GLU A 290 15.19 1.83 14.19
N GLN A 291 13.96 1.32 14.10
CA GLN A 291 12.91 2.01 13.33
C GLN A 291 12.50 3.34 13.97
N ILE A 292 12.48 3.45 15.31
CA ILE A 292 12.24 4.74 15.98
C ILE A 292 13.30 5.77 15.53
N ALA A 293 14.57 5.39 15.54
CA ALA A 293 15.66 6.27 15.10
C ALA A 293 15.52 6.69 13.63
N VAL A 294 15.08 5.78 12.75
CA VAL A 294 14.78 6.08 11.33
C VAL A 294 13.68 7.14 11.22
N ILE A 295 12.59 7.01 11.98
CA ILE A 295 11.47 7.97 11.94
C ILE A 295 11.89 9.32 12.52
N ASP A 296 12.67 9.35 13.59
CA ASP A 296 13.21 10.59 14.17
C ASP A 296 14.11 11.33 13.18
N ALA A 297 15.00 10.59 12.50
CA ALA A 297 15.83 11.15 11.44
C ALA A 297 15.01 11.69 10.26
N ALA A 298 13.96 10.96 9.85
CA ALA A 298 13.08 11.37 8.77
C ALA A 298 12.29 12.65 9.09
N GLN A 299 11.75 12.76 10.31
CA GLN A 299 11.10 13.99 10.76
C GLN A 299 12.09 15.15 10.76
N LYS A 300 13.26 14.99 11.38
CA LYS A 300 14.27 16.05 11.44
C LYS A 300 14.66 16.51 10.04
N PHE A 301 14.91 15.57 9.13
CA PHE A 301 15.21 15.88 7.73
C PHE A 301 14.10 16.70 7.06
N ALA A 302 12.84 16.33 7.26
CA ALA A 302 11.70 17.05 6.69
C ALA A 302 11.55 18.47 7.27
N GLU A 303 11.76 18.64 8.59
CA GLU A 303 11.71 19.94 9.27
C GLU A 303 12.80 20.90 8.78
N GLU A 304 14.03 20.38 8.61
CA GLU A 304 15.19 21.13 8.12
C GLU A 304 15.16 21.38 6.61
N SER A 305 14.32 20.66 5.86
CA SER A 305 14.21 20.80 4.42
C SER A 305 13.53 22.11 3.99
N PRO A 306 13.95 22.72 2.87
CA PRO A 306 13.33 23.94 2.36
C PRO A 306 11.94 23.65 1.79
N TYR A 307 11.05 24.64 1.91
CA TYR A 307 9.83 24.67 1.11
C TYR A 307 10.19 24.92 -0.37
N PRO A 308 9.39 24.43 -1.32
CA PRO A 308 9.57 24.76 -2.74
C PRO A 308 9.40 26.26 -2.98
N ASP A 309 10.14 26.78 -3.96
CA ASP A 309 9.94 28.15 -4.46
C ASP A 309 8.56 28.26 -5.13
N ILE A 310 7.94 29.44 -5.10
CA ILE A 310 6.62 29.64 -5.71
C ILE A 310 6.60 29.33 -7.21
N SER A 311 7.72 29.50 -7.91
CA SER A 311 7.86 29.16 -9.33
C SER A 311 7.64 27.67 -9.63
N GLU A 312 7.86 26.78 -8.66
CA GLU A 312 7.59 25.34 -8.80
C GLU A 312 6.11 25.02 -9.05
N THR A 313 5.19 25.95 -8.77
CA THR A 313 3.76 25.78 -9.09
C THR A 313 3.49 25.72 -10.59
N TYR A 314 4.40 26.24 -11.42
CA TYR A 314 4.27 26.26 -12.88
C TYR A 314 5.10 25.16 -13.57
N THR A 315 5.93 24.43 -12.84
CA THR A 315 6.79 23.37 -13.38
C THR A 315 6.09 22.02 -13.37
N ASP A 316 6.52 21.09 -14.23
CA ASP A 316 6.00 19.72 -14.36
C ASP A 316 4.53 19.61 -14.83
N VAL A 317 3.90 20.71 -15.29
CA VAL A 317 2.54 20.71 -15.86
C VAL A 317 2.51 20.06 -17.24
N TYR A 318 3.53 20.36 -18.05
CA TYR A 318 3.78 19.75 -19.35
C TYR A 318 5.24 19.36 -19.44
N PHE A 319 5.55 18.43 -20.33
CA PHE A 319 6.93 18.18 -20.74
C PHE A 319 7.41 19.34 -21.62
N GLU A 320 8.54 19.95 -21.27
CA GLU A 320 9.20 20.96 -22.09
C GLU A 320 10.33 20.33 -22.91
N LEU A 321 10.28 20.46 -24.23
CA LEU A 321 11.38 20.08 -25.12
C LEU A 321 12.46 21.18 -25.10
N GLU A 322 13.54 21.00 -24.35
CA GLU A 322 14.74 21.80 -24.56
C GLU A 322 15.39 21.43 -25.90
N GLY A 323 15.30 22.33 -26.89
CA GLY A 323 16.05 22.19 -28.15
C GLY A 323 15.62 21.05 -29.08
N GLY A 324 14.41 20.49 -28.90
CA GLY A 324 13.84 19.50 -29.83
C GLY A 324 14.36 18.07 -29.68
N ALA A 325 15.11 17.76 -28.61
CA ALA A 325 15.53 16.39 -28.30
C ALA A 325 14.81 15.89 -27.03
N LEU A 326 14.33 14.64 -27.08
CA LEU A 326 13.88 13.91 -25.89
C LEU A 326 15.12 13.64 -25.02
N LYS A 327 15.18 14.27 -23.84
CA LYS A 327 16.06 13.84 -22.74
C LYS A 327 15.29 12.89 -21.83
#